data_AF-A0A378MSL8-F1
#
_entry.id   AF-A0A378MSL8-F1
#
_cell.length_a   1.000
_cell.length_b   1.000
_cell.length_c   1.000
_cell.angle_alpha   90.00
_cell.angle_beta   90.00
_cell.angle_gamma   90.00
#
_symmetry.space_group_name_H-M   'P 1'
#
loop_
_entity.id
_entity.type
_entity.pdbx_description
1 polymer ?
#
loop_
_entity_poly.entity_id
_entity_poly.type
_entity_poly.pdbx_seq_one_letter_code
_entity_poly.pdbx_strand_id
1 'polypeptide(L)'
;MSKPIVFSGVQPSGELTIGNYLGALRNWVKMQDDYDCVYCIVDQHAITVRQDPESLRKSTLDVLALYLACGIDPNKSTIFIQSHVPEHAQLAWVLNCYTYFGEMGRMTQFKDKSARYEENVNVGLFTYPVLMAADILLYQANQVPVGDDQNNIWKSPVTLQPFQCLIRQKRFRRQPDRACFCSAEVFIAKSGQE
;
A
#
# COMPACT_ATOMS: atom_id res chain seq x y z
N MET A 1 9.17 23.22 -8.54
CA MET A 1 7.95 22.49 -8.16
C MET A 1 8.40 21.20 -7.48
N SER A 2 7.74 20.78 -6.41
CA SER A 2 8.07 19.50 -5.75
C SER A 2 7.73 18.34 -6.68
N LYS A 3 8.56 17.29 -6.70
CA LYS A 3 8.29 16.07 -7.48
C LYS A 3 7.00 15.40 -6.94
N PRO A 4 6.17 14.79 -7.81
CA PRO A 4 5.04 13.99 -7.35
C PRO A 4 5.51 12.77 -6.56
N ILE A 5 4.79 12.46 -5.48
CA ILE A 5 5.11 11.36 -4.56
C ILE A 5 4.50 10.07 -5.09
N VAL A 6 5.32 9.03 -5.21
CA VAL A 6 4.90 7.69 -5.63
C VAL A 6 5.09 6.73 -4.46
N PHE A 7 4.02 6.10 -4.00
CA PHE A 7 4.10 5.09 -2.94
C PHE A 7 3.95 3.69 -3.52
N SER A 8 4.89 2.79 -3.23
CA SER A 8 4.86 1.39 -3.67
C SER A 8 5.07 0.45 -2.48
N GLY A 9 4.10 -0.43 -2.25
CA GLY A 9 4.17 -1.50 -1.25
C GLY A 9 4.62 -2.81 -1.88
N VAL A 10 5.59 -3.50 -1.27
CA VAL A 10 6.06 -4.83 -1.70
C VAL A 10 5.94 -5.84 -0.58
N GLN A 11 5.32 -6.99 -0.87
CA GLN A 11 5.21 -8.07 0.09
C GLN A 11 6.55 -8.81 0.21
N PRO A 12 7.00 -9.14 1.44
CA PRO A 12 8.19 -9.96 1.65
C PRO A 12 7.91 -11.43 1.30
N SER A 13 7.95 -11.77 0.00
CA SER A 13 7.75 -13.14 -0.49
C SER A 13 9.06 -13.88 -0.81
N GLY A 14 10.21 -13.21 -0.78
CA GLY A 14 11.54 -13.80 -1.04
C GLY A 14 11.80 -14.20 -2.50
N GLU A 15 10.76 -14.43 -3.30
CA GLU A 15 10.86 -14.90 -4.69
C GLU A 15 10.49 -13.80 -5.70
N LEU A 16 11.43 -12.89 -5.95
CA LEU A 16 11.31 -11.94 -7.06
C LEU A 16 11.73 -12.62 -8.36
N THR A 17 10.78 -12.79 -9.28
CA THR A 17 11.04 -13.39 -10.59
C THR A 17 11.71 -12.37 -11.52
N ILE A 18 12.37 -12.87 -12.56
CA ILE A 18 12.90 -12.01 -13.64
C ILE A 18 11.78 -11.17 -14.31
N GLY A 19 10.55 -11.68 -14.31
CA GLY A 19 9.37 -10.94 -14.77
C GLY A 19 9.07 -9.71 -13.91
N ASN A 20 9.19 -9.84 -12.58
CA ASN A 20 9.04 -8.69 -11.67
C ASN A 20 10.16 -7.65 -11.89
N TYR A 21 11.38 -8.12 -12.14
CA TYR A 21 12.51 -7.24 -12.43
C TYR A 21 12.31 -6.43 -13.72
N LEU A 22 12.01 -7.13 -14.82
CA LEU A 22 11.83 -6.52 -16.14
C LEU A 22 10.55 -5.69 -16.25
N GLY A 23 9.48 -6.08 -15.55
CA GLY A 23 8.18 -5.42 -15.62
C GLY A 23 8.09 -4.14 -14.79
N ALA A 24 8.68 -4.14 -13.58
CA ALA A 24 8.46 -3.06 -12.61
C ALA A 24 9.77 -2.43 -12.09
N LEU A 25 10.68 -3.23 -11.53
CA LEU A 25 11.89 -2.72 -10.86
C LEU A 25 12.78 -1.88 -11.79
N ARG A 26 12.99 -2.30 -13.04
CA ARG A 26 13.80 -1.53 -13.99
C ARG A 26 13.23 -0.13 -14.26
N ASN A 27 11.91 0.00 -14.24
CA ASN A 27 11.24 1.29 -14.44
C ASN A 27 11.32 2.14 -13.16
N TRP A 28 11.14 1.51 -12.00
CA TRP A 28 11.26 2.16 -10.69
C TRP A 28 12.63 2.80 -10.46
N VAL A 29 13.71 2.15 -10.89
CA VAL A 29 15.06 2.72 -10.79
C VAL A 29 15.17 4.07 -11.53
N LYS A 30 14.55 4.18 -12.71
CA LYS A 30 14.52 5.42 -13.50
C LYS A 30 13.61 6.48 -12.87
N MET A 31 12.51 6.06 -12.25
CA MET A 31 11.54 6.97 -11.64
C MET A 31 12.12 7.78 -10.48
N GLN A 32 13.19 7.32 -9.82
CA GLN A 32 13.82 8.02 -8.70
C GLN A 32 14.34 9.43 -9.09
N ASP A 33 14.63 9.66 -10.36
CA ASP A 33 15.09 10.96 -10.83
C ASP A 33 13.93 11.94 -11.08
N ASP A 34 12.75 11.46 -11.44
CA ASP A 34 11.58 12.28 -11.81
C ASP A 34 10.52 12.39 -10.70
N TYR A 35 10.48 11.42 -9.78
CA TYR A 35 9.48 11.28 -8.71
C TYR A 35 10.14 11.26 -7.33
N ASP A 36 9.34 11.54 -6.29
CA ASP A 36 9.71 11.25 -4.90
C ASP A 36 9.16 9.86 -4.54
N CYS A 37 10.02 8.85 -4.64
CA CYS A 37 9.62 7.45 -4.53
C CYS A 37 9.71 6.96 -3.08
N VAL A 38 8.63 6.32 -2.64
CA VAL A 38 8.51 5.66 -1.33
C VAL A 38 8.28 4.17 -1.54
N TYR A 39 9.25 3.35 -1.16
CA TYR A 39 9.20 1.89 -1.23
C TYR A 39 9.04 1.30 0.18
N CYS A 40 7.88 0.69 0.43
CA CYS A 40 7.53 0.12 1.71
C CYS A 40 7.48 -1.41 1.64
N ILE A 41 8.31 -2.09 2.44
CA ILE A 41 8.25 -3.55 2.57
C ILE A 41 7.17 -3.88 3.60
N VAL A 42 6.04 -4.41 3.13
CA VAL A 42 4.79 -4.53 3.90
C VAL A 42 4.72 -5.81 4.72
N ASP A 43 5.56 -5.92 5.74
CA ASP A 43 5.61 -7.06 6.65
C ASP A 43 4.37 -7.21 7.55
N GLN A 44 3.71 -6.10 7.93
CA GLN A 44 2.44 -6.17 8.68
C GLN A 44 1.30 -6.75 7.82
N HIS A 45 1.30 -6.53 6.51
CA HIS A 45 0.35 -7.19 5.61
C HIS A 45 0.65 -8.69 5.45
N ALA A 46 1.93 -9.08 5.50
CA ALA A 46 2.33 -10.47 5.32
C ALA A 46 1.80 -11.40 6.43
N ILE A 47 1.67 -10.90 7.66
CA ILE A 47 1.17 -11.67 8.81
C ILE A 47 -0.36 -11.86 8.84
N THR A 48 -1.09 -11.31 7.87
CA THR A 48 -2.53 -11.58 7.69
C THR A 48 -2.80 -13.03 7.29
N VAL A 49 -1.77 -13.73 6.79
CA VAL A 49 -1.70 -15.18 6.68
C VAL A 49 -0.58 -15.68 7.59
N ARG A 50 -0.65 -16.93 8.06
CA ARG A 50 0.38 -17.47 8.98
C ARG A 50 1.73 -17.52 8.27
N GLN A 51 2.74 -16.99 8.94
CA GLN A 51 4.12 -16.97 8.49
C GLN A 51 5.00 -17.74 9.48
N ASP A 52 6.05 -18.35 8.97
CA ASP A 52 7.18 -18.75 9.81
C ASP A 52 8.00 -17.49 10.17
N PRO A 53 8.23 -17.18 11.47
CA PRO A 53 8.89 -15.95 11.88
C PRO A 53 10.32 -15.78 11.32
N GLU A 54 11.08 -16.87 11.25
CA GLU A 54 12.45 -16.84 10.74
C GLU A 54 12.46 -16.57 9.23
N SER A 55 11.59 -17.26 8.50
CA SER A 55 11.41 -17.08 7.06
C SER A 55 10.92 -15.68 6.72
N LEU A 56 9.96 -15.13 7.46
CA LEU A 56 9.48 -13.75 7.25
C LEU A 56 10.60 -12.73 7.43
N ARG A 57 11.36 -12.84 8.52
CA ARG A 57 12.51 -11.96 8.78
C ARG A 57 13.53 -12.03 7.65
N LYS A 58 13.86 -13.24 7.20
CA LYS A 58 14.79 -13.46 6.10
C LYS A 58 14.26 -12.84 4.79
N SER A 59 13.03 -13.14 4.41
CA SER A 59 12.40 -12.63 3.19
C SER A 59 12.31 -11.10 3.16
N THR A 60 12.04 -10.46 4.31
CA THR A 60 12.05 -8.99 4.41
C THR A 60 13.42 -8.40 4.11
N LEU A 61 14.49 -8.98 4.67
CA LEU A 61 15.86 -8.53 4.42
C LEU A 61 16.32 -8.86 2.99
N ASP A 62 15.94 -10.01 2.45
CA ASP A 62 16.26 -10.41 1.09
C ASP A 62 15.62 -9.47 0.06
N VAL A 63 14.35 -9.09 0.25
CA VAL A 63 13.68 -8.09 -0.60
C VAL A 63 14.35 -6.73 -0.50
N LEU A 64 14.70 -6.28 0.71
CA LEU A 64 15.43 -5.02 0.89
C LEU A 64 16.78 -5.04 0.15
N ALA A 65 17.58 -6.08 0.36
CA ALA A 65 18.88 -6.25 -0.28
C ALA A 65 18.75 -6.29 -1.81
N LEU A 66 17.73 -6.97 -2.32
CA LEU A 66 17.48 -7.05 -3.77
C LEU A 66 17.08 -5.70 -4.36
N TYR A 67 16.24 -4.91 -3.69
CA TYR A 67 15.88 -3.57 -4.15
C TYR A 67 17.11 -2.66 -4.26
N LEU A 68 17.98 -2.70 -3.24
CA LEU A 68 19.25 -1.96 -3.24
C LEU A 68 20.16 -2.45 -4.38
N ALA A 69 20.29 -3.77 -4.56
CA ALA A 69 21.09 -4.36 -5.63
C ALA A 69 20.57 -4.03 -7.04
N CYS A 70 19.26 -3.88 -7.21
CA CYS A 70 18.64 -3.46 -8.46
C CYS A 70 18.85 -1.97 -8.78
N GLY A 71 19.33 -1.16 -7.83
CA GLY A 71 19.64 0.25 -8.04
C GLY A 71 18.66 1.24 -7.40
N ILE A 72 17.81 0.80 -6.46
CA ILE A 72 17.08 1.73 -5.60
C ILE A 72 18.10 2.38 -4.65
N ASP A 73 18.24 3.70 -4.76
CA ASP A 73 19.19 4.48 -3.99
C ASP A 73 18.48 5.12 -2.79
N PRO A 74 18.83 4.77 -1.54
CA PRO A 74 18.20 5.34 -0.34
C PRO A 74 18.48 6.84 -0.15
N ASN A 75 19.41 7.43 -0.93
CA ASN A 75 19.63 8.87 -0.94
C ASN A 75 18.69 9.61 -1.90
N LYS A 76 18.08 8.90 -2.85
CA LYS A 76 17.12 9.45 -3.82
C LYS A 76 15.67 9.11 -3.49
N SER A 77 15.46 7.95 -2.89
CA SER A 77 14.15 7.39 -2.55
C SER A 77 14.08 7.00 -1.09
N THR A 78 12.88 6.98 -0.52
CA THR A 78 12.66 6.44 0.83
C THR A 78 12.38 4.95 0.72
N ILE A 79 13.22 4.09 1.31
CA ILE A 79 12.99 2.65 1.41
C ILE A 79 13.00 2.20 2.86
N PHE A 80 11.97 1.48 3.30
CA PHE A 80 11.81 1.08 4.70
C PHE A 80 10.93 -0.16 4.88
N ILE A 81 10.94 -0.69 6.10
CA ILE A 81 10.10 -1.82 6.53
C ILE A 81 8.89 -1.26 7.28
N GLN A 82 7.68 -1.67 6.91
CA GLN A 82 6.43 -1.11 7.42
C GLN A 82 6.33 -1.15 8.95
N SER A 83 6.70 -2.25 9.59
CA SER A 83 6.70 -2.38 11.06
C SER A 83 7.65 -1.42 11.79
N HIS A 84 8.62 -0.81 11.12
CA HIS A 84 9.54 0.15 11.73
C HIS A 84 8.95 1.56 11.86
N VAL A 85 7.81 1.82 11.22
CA VAL A 85 7.13 3.12 11.22
C VAL A 85 5.76 2.94 11.93
N PRO A 86 5.65 3.28 13.22
CA PRO A 86 4.45 3.01 14.03
C PRO A 86 3.20 3.75 13.53
N GLU A 87 3.37 4.84 12.81
CA GLU A 87 2.31 5.68 12.27
C GLU A 87 1.35 4.88 11.35
N HIS A 88 1.83 3.83 10.68
CA HIS A 88 1.00 2.96 9.83
C HIS A 88 -0.13 2.30 10.63
N ALA A 89 0.21 1.66 11.75
CA ALA A 89 -0.76 1.00 12.61
C ALA A 89 -1.67 2.02 13.32
N GLN A 90 -1.12 3.17 13.72
CA GLN A 90 -1.88 4.24 14.37
C GLN A 90 -2.93 4.84 13.43
N LEU A 91 -2.55 5.18 12.20
CA LEU A 91 -3.49 5.72 11.22
C LEU A 91 -4.51 4.66 10.80
N ALA A 92 -4.10 3.40 10.62
CA ALA A 92 -5.03 2.31 10.33
C ALA A 92 -6.10 2.15 11.41
N TRP A 93 -5.74 2.28 12.69
CA TRP A 93 -6.70 2.28 13.79
C TRP A 93 -7.72 3.42 13.67
N VAL A 94 -7.26 4.64 13.39
CA VAL A 94 -8.14 5.79 13.18
C VAL A 94 -9.08 5.54 11.99
N LEU A 95 -8.55 5.08 10.86
CA LEU A 95 -9.32 4.83 9.63
C LEU A 95 -10.34 3.69 9.78
N ASN A 96 -10.07 2.70 10.63
CA ASN A 96 -11.05 1.66 10.95
C ASN A 96 -12.34 2.25 11.53
N CYS A 97 -12.24 3.31 12.35
CA CYS A 97 -13.41 3.99 12.92
C CYS A 97 -14.26 4.74 11.86
N TYR A 98 -13.71 4.99 10.67
CA TYR A 98 -14.40 5.65 9.55
C TYR A 98 -14.76 4.68 8.41
N THR A 99 -14.50 3.39 8.59
CA THR A 99 -14.74 2.35 7.59
C THR A 99 -15.95 1.52 7.96
N TYR A 100 -16.89 1.31 7.03
CA TYR A 100 -18.08 0.51 7.32
C TYR A 100 -17.78 -0.98 7.17
N PHE A 101 -18.25 -1.77 8.14
CA PHE A 101 -18.13 -3.23 8.14
C PHE A 101 -18.64 -3.87 6.83
N GLY A 102 -19.79 -3.41 6.33
CA GLY A 102 -20.38 -3.95 5.10
C GLY A 102 -19.54 -3.70 3.84
N GLU A 103 -18.69 -2.66 3.82
CA GLU A 103 -17.80 -2.40 2.69
C GLU A 103 -16.63 -3.38 2.66
N MET A 104 -16.05 -3.68 3.82
CA MET A 104 -15.03 -4.71 3.97
C MET A 104 -15.56 -6.10 3.62
N GLY A 105 -16.77 -6.45 4.08
CA GLY A 105 -17.39 -7.75 3.76
C GLY A 105 -17.74 -7.95 2.27
N ARG A 106 -17.79 -6.88 1.48
CA ARG A 106 -18.06 -6.95 0.03
C ARG A 106 -16.81 -7.10 -0.82
N MET A 107 -15.61 -6.92 -0.27
CA MET A 107 -14.38 -7.01 -1.05
C MET A 107 -14.18 -8.43 -1.61
N THR A 108 -13.92 -8.51 -2.92
CA THR A 108 -13.69 -9.79 -3.60
C THR A 108 -12.45 -10.47 -3.06
N GLN A 109 -11.36 -9.73 -2.82
CA GLN A 109 -10.14 -10.32 -2.26
C GLN A 109 -10.37 -10.94 -0.87
N PHE A 110 -11.22 -10.33 -0.03
CA PHE A 110 -11.59 -10.92 1.25
C PHE A 110 -12.37 -12.22 1.05
N LYS A 111 -13.34 -12.24 0.14
CA LYS A 111 -14.13 -13.46 -0.18
C LYS A 111 -13.25 -14.57 -0.76
N ASP A 112 -12.37 -14.24 -1.70
CA ASP A 112 -11.48 -15.21 -2.34
C ASP A 112 -10.46 -15.78 -1.36
N LYS A 113 -9.84 -14.91 -0.53
CA LYS A 113 -8.89 -15.36 0.50
C LYS A 113 -9.57 -16.09 1.65
N SER A 114 -10.77 -15.70 2.04
CA SER A 114 -11.51 -16.42 3.10
C SER A 114 -11.95 -17.82 2.65
N ALA A 115 -12.34 -17.99 1.38
CA ALA A 115 -12.60 -19.31 0.81
C ALA A 115 -11.34 -20.16 0.65
N ARG A 116 -10.18 -19.54 0.38
CA ARG A 116 -8.90 -20.26 0.25
C ARG A 116 -8.28 -20.64 1.60
N TYR A 117 -8.55 -19.87 2.64
CA TYR A 117 -7.98 -20.01 3.99
C TYR A 117 -9.09 -20.10 5.04
N GLU A 118 -10.05 -21.02 4.85
CA GLU A 118 -11.23 -21.16 5.73
C GLU A 118 -10.87 -21.32 7.21
N GLU A 119 -9.79 -22.05 7.51
CA GLU A 119 -9.31 -22.26 8.88
C GLU A 119 -8.65 -21.03 9.50
N ASN A 120 -8.34 -19.98 8.71
CA ASN A 120 -7.58 -18.81 9.17
C ASN A 120 -8.14 -17.47 8.66
N VAL A 121 -9.48 -17.35 8.63
CA VAL A 121 -10.16 -16.07 8.39
C VAL A 121 -10.08 -15.20 9.65
N ASN A 122 -8.99 -14.43 9.75
CA ASN A 122 -8.74 -13.55 10.89
C ASN A 122 -9.16 -12.10 10.61
N VAL A 123 -9.26 -11.29 11.67
CA VAL A 123 -9.63 -9.87 11.57
C VAL A 123 -8.63 -9.09 10.71
N GLY A 124 -7.33 -9.43 10.76
CA GLY A 124 -6.32 -8.80 9.92
C GLY A 124 -6.59 -8.99 8.43
N LEU A 125 -7.01 -10.19 8.01
CA LEU A 125 -7.42 -10.47 6.63
C LEU A 125 -8.66 -9.66 6.19
N PHE A 126 -9.50 -9.25 7.14
CA PHE A 126 -10.66 -8.40 6.87
C PHE A 126 -10.30 -6.91 6.84
N THR A 127 -9.38 -6.46 7.70
CA THR A 127 -9.04 -5.04 7.88
C THR A 127 -7.77 -4.59 7.15
N TYR A 128 -7.01 -5.48 6.52
CA TYR A 128 -5.81 -5.10 5.76
C TYR A 128 -6.04 -4.02 4.70
N PRO A 129 -7.22 -3.88 4.04
CA PRO A 129 -7.44 -2.79 3.09
C PRO A 129 -7.42 -1.41 3.77
N VAL A 130 -7.79 -1.33 5.05
CA VAL A 130 -7.70 -0.10 5.84
C VAL A 130 -6.25 0.22 6.19
N LEU A 131 -5.45 -0.80 6.52
CA LEU A 131 -4.00 -0.64 6.70
C LEU A 131 -3.33 -0.17 5.40
N MET A 132 -3.72 -0.74 4.26
CA MET A 132 -3.23 -0.32 2.95
C MET A 132 -3.54 1.16 2.70
N ALA A 133 -4.78 1.60 2.98
CA ALA A 133 -5.14 3.01 2.89
C ALA A 133 -4.29 3.90 3.80
N ALA A 134 -4.02 3.48 5.03
CA ALA A 134 -3.13 4.19 5.94
C ALA A 134 -1.71 4.32 5.38
N ASP A 135 -1.17 3.24 4.80
CA ASP A 135 0.18 3.21 4.23
C ASP A 135 0.37 4.30 3.17
N ILE A 136 -0.62 4.52 2.34
CA ILE A 136 -0.57 5.50 1.24
C ILE A 136 -0.79 6.93 1.76
N LEU A 137 -1.76 7.08 2.66
CA LEU A 137 -2.21 8.38 3.15
C LEU A 137 -1.16 9.10 4.01
N LEU A 138 -0.35 8.35 4.74
CA LEU A 138 0.74 8.91 5.54
C LEU A 138 1.71 9.76 4.72
N TYR A 139 1.97 9.34 3.47
CA TYR A 139 2.95 9.99 2.60
C TYR A 139 2.32 10.99 1.62
N GLN A 140 1.01 11.22 1.68
CA GLN A 140 0.31 12.10 0.72
C GLN A 140 0.57 11.70 -0.74
N ALA A 141 0.66 10.38 -0.99
CA ALA A 141 1.06 9.88 -2.30
C ALA A 141 0.16 10.42 -3.41
N ASN A 142 0.77 10.92 -4.48
CA ASN A 142 0.06 11.37 -5.66
C ASN A 142 -0.25 10.20 -6.58
N GLN A 143 0.61 9.18 -6.62
CA GLN A 143 0.44 8.03 -7.49
C GLN A 143 0.78 6.72 -6.78
N VAL A 144 0.06 5.65 -7.11
CA VAL A 144 0.32 4.31 -6.57
C VAL A 144 0.32 3.28 -7.70
N PRO A 145 1.46 2.61 -7.98
CA PRO A 145 1.55 1.55 -8.96
C PRO A 145 0.92 0.27 -8.40
N VAL A 146 -0.05 -0.30 -9.11
CA VAL A 146 -0.77 -1.49 -8.67
C VAL A 146 -0.76 -2.57 -9.74
N GLY A 147 -0.80 -3.83 -9.30
CA GLY A 147 -1.08 -4.96 -10.19
C GLY A 147 -2.54 -4.99 -10.64
N ASP A 148 -2.82 -5.65 -11.76
CA ASP A 148 -4.18 -5.80 -12.30
C ASP A 148 -5.16 -6.44 -11.31
N ASP A 149 -4.66 -7.33 -10.46
CA ASP A 149 -5.36 -8.04 -9.38
C ASP A 149 -5.76 -7.14 -8.19
N GLN A 150 -5.03 -6.05 -7.98
CA GLN A 150 -5.28 -5.09 -6.90
C GLN A 150 -6.24 -3.96 -7.31
N ASN A 151 -6.53 -3.79 -8.61
CA ASN A 151 -7.36 -2.70 -9.15
C ASN A 151 -8.76 -2.61 -8.49
N ASN A 152 -9.35 -3.74 -8.09
CA ASN A 152 -10.66 -3.76 -7.43
C ASN A 152 -10.65 -3.24 -5.98
N ILE A 153 -9.50 -3.33 -5.28
CA ILE A 153 -9.36 -2.78 -3.91
C ILE A 153 -9.57 -1.26 -3.97
N TRP A 154 -8.99 -0.62 -4.97
CA TRP A 154 -8.98 0.83 -5.14
C TRP A 154 -10.32 1.44 -5.49
N LYS A 155 -11.10 0.75 -6.31
CA LYS A 155 -12.46 1.17 -6.67
C LYS A 155 -13.44 1.04 -5.50
N SER A 156 -13.04 0.41 -4.40
CA SER A 156 -13.86 0.32 -3.21
C SER A 156 -13.99 1.69 -2.56
N PRO A 157 -15.19 2.05 -2.07
CA PRO A 157 -15.38 3.24 -1.25
C PRO A 157 -14.49 3.27 0.00
N VAL A 158 -13.86 2.17 0.43
CA VAL A 158 -13.00 2.19 1.62
C VAL A 158 -11.63 2.82 1.38
N THR A 159 -11.10 2.76 0.16
CA THR A 159 -9.89 3.51 -0.22
C THR A 159 -10.21 4.93 -0.66
N LEU A 160 -11.43 5.18 -1.16
CA LEU A 160 -11.83 6.49 -1.73
C LEU A 160 -12.70 7.36 -0.80
N GLN A 161 -13.40 6.80 0.19
CA GLN A 161 -14.43 7.49 0.99
C GLN A 161 -14.12 7.77 2.47
N PRO A 162 -13.06 7.26 3.15
CA PRO A 162 -12.63 7.86 4.41
C PRO A 162 -12.39 9.38 4.24
N PHE A 163 -11.98 9.78 3.03
CA PHE A 163 -11.87 11.14 2.53
C PHE A 163 -13.16 11.96 2.57
N GLN A 164 -14.32 11.36 2.30
CA GLN A 164 -15.57 12.12 2.26
C GLN A 164 -16.16 12.28 3.67
N CYS A 165 -16.00 11.29 4.55
CA CYS A 165 -16.69 11.24 5.84
C CYS A 165 -16.09 12.23 6.86
N LEU A 166 -14.76 12.40 6.90
CA LEU A 166 -14.11 13.37 7.78
C LEU A 166 -14.45 14.83 7.41
N ILE A 167 -14.71 15.11 6.13
CA ILE A 167 -14.99 16.48 5.62
C ILE A 167 -16.50 16.76 5.49
N ARG A 168 -17.35 15.74 5.32
CA ARG A 168 -18.82 15.91 5.20
C ARG A 168 -19.61 15.67 6.49
N GLN A 169 -18.99 15.62 7.67
CA GLN A 169 -19.75 15.96 8.88
C GLN A 169 -20.22 17.42 8.73
N LYS A 170 -21.50 17.57 8.32
CA LYS A 170 -22.23 18.82 8.05
C LYS A 170 -22.24 19.87 9.18
N ARG A 171 -21.40 19.71 10.22
CA ARG A 171 -21.37 20.53 11.43
C ARG A 171 -20.20 21.51 11.53
N PHE A 172 -19.16 21.39 10.70
CA PHE A 172 -18.03 22.33 10.67
C PHE A 172 -17.97 23.13 9.34
N ARG A 173 -19.03 23.89 9.02
CA ARG A 173 -18.99 24.92 7.97
C ARG A 173 -18.25 26.17 8.47
N ARG A 174 -16.92 26.15 8.55
CA ARG A 174 -16.15 27.40 8.68
C ARG A 174 -14.90 27.55 7.80
N GLN A 175 -14.43 26.54 7.06
CA GLN A 175 -13.41 26.73 6.01
C GLN A 175 -13.65 25.75 4.85
N PRO A 176 -13.83 26.21 3.58
CA PRO A 176 -14.20 25.31 2.48
C PRO A 176 -13.05 24.58 1.77
N ASP A 177 -11.77 24.93 1.92
CA ASP A 177 -10.84 24.70 0.78
C ASP A 177 -9.53 23.91 1.03
N ARG A 178 -9.42 23.07 2.06
CA ARG A 178 -8.24 22.15 2.15
C ARG A 178 -8.63 20.74 2.56
N ALA A 179 -8.54 19.81 1.61
CA ALA A 179 -8.51 18.39 1.94
C ALA A 179 -7.27 18.11 2.80
N CYS A 180 -7.44 17.37 3.90
CA CYS A 180 -6.34 17.04 4.81
C CYS A 180 -5.38 15.99 4.22
N PHE A 181 -5.82 15.28 3.18
CA PHE A 181 -5.08 14.24 2.47
C PHE A 181 -5.21 14.41 0.95
N CYS A 182 -4.13 14.16 0.21
CA CYS A 182 -4.13 14.08 -1.25
C CYS A 182 -4.87 12.81 -1.72
N SER A 183 -5.64 12.91 -2.80
CA SER A 183 -6.25 11.73 -3.45
C SER A 183 -5.23 11.14 -4.41
N ALA A 184 -4.69 9.96 -4.08
CA ALA A 184 -3.73 9.27 -4.94
C ALA A 184 -4.39 8.78 -6.23
N GLU A 185 -3.75 9.01 -7.38
CA GLU A 185 -4.11 8.38 -8.64
C GLU A 185 -3.51 6.98 -8.73
N VAL A 186 -4.36 6.01 -9.02
CA VAL A 186 -3.93 4.62 -9.17
C VAL A 186 -3.61 4.36 -10.62
N PHE A 187 -2.40 3.87 -10.89
CA PHE A 187 -2.03 3.47 -12.24
C PHE A 187 -1.50 2.04 -12.26
N ILE A 188 -1.79 1.34 -13.34
CA ILE A 188 -1.19 0.03 -13.59
C ILE A 188 0.22 0.29 -14.10
N ALA A 189 1.23 -0.15 -13.35
CA ALA A 189 2.61 -0.11 -13.81
C ALA A 189 2.77 -1.11 -14.95
N LYS A 190 2.39 -0.72 -16.17
CA LYS A 190 2.61 -1.54 -17.36
C LYS A 190 4.11 -1.63 -17.60
N SER A 191 4.60 -2.85 -17.83
CA SER A 191 5.86 -3.07 -18.52
C SER A 191 5.82 -2.24 -19.81
N GLY A 192 6.77 -1.32 -19.97
CA GLY A 192 6.75 -0.25 -20.97
C GLY A 192 6.10 -0.66 -22.30
N GLN A 193 5.10 0.09 -22.69
CA GLN A 193 4.71 0.21 -24.09
C GLN A 193 4.93 1.67 -24.47
N GLU A 194 5.89 1.88 -25.37
CA GLU A 194 5.72 2.86 -26.45
C GLU A 194 4.40 2.62 -27.19
#